data_AF-A0A1S0TYN1-F1
#
_entry.id   AF-A0A1S0TYN1-F1
#
_cell.length_a   1.000
_cell.length_b   1.000
_cell.length_c   1.000
_cell.angle_alpha   90.00
_cell.angle_beta   90.00
_cell.angle_gamma   90.00
#
_symmetry.space_group_name_H-M   'P 1'
#
loop_
_entity.id
_entity.type
_entity.pdbx_description
1 polymer ?
#
loop_
_entity_poly.entity_id
_entity_poly.type
_entity_poly.pdbx_seq_one_letter_code
_entity_poly.pdbx_strand_id
1 'polypeptide(L)'
;MSAALRKSSLKNKRQKKRIVYIDENAPKRPRTAYVHFVNARRKELVDSGSHEVLRQRSFLADIGKQWKILPDDQKKFYFDKSAKEHADYEKAMEEYKKTEAYNQFQVRKEGLMKQRMLELKRRKNDVKSDDDEEDKNEAIVAGDIPIFSKEFLAYNKSQESKCKKLRKMVSALQEEKDLLKADIAKLSERMKLINGQQPGAVHWSTKIKQRWTKLLIDALAYVSVDGEYPTAQNIDTYMKKLKQLVAENPSSKDLIAVRMALSEVNFT
;
A
#
# COMPACT_ATOMS: atom_id res chain seq x y z
N MET A 1 59.47 -12.45 9.17
CA MET A 1 58.47 -11.99 10.16
C MET A 1 57.78 -10.74 9.61
N SER A 2 56.53 -10.46 10.02
CA SER A 2 55.71 -9.27 9.71
C SER A 2 54.78 -9.29 8.48
N ALA A 3 53.76 -10.16 8.53
CA ALA A 3 52.54 -10.06 7.70
C ALA A 3 51.25 -10.14 8.54
N ALA A 4 51.22 -9.45 9.69
CA ALA A 4 50.11 -9.55 10.65
C ALA A 4 49.59 -8.21 11.19
N LEU A 5 49.79 -7.09 10.49
CA LEU A 5 49.17 -5.80 10.86
C LEU A 5 48.50 -5.16 9.64
N ARG A 6 47.34 -5.69 9.23
CA ARG A 6 46.39 -4.98 8.34
C ARG A 6 45.01 -5.65 8.25
N LYS A 7 44.50 -6.18 9.37
CA LYS A 7 43.10 -6.64 9.49
C LYS A 7 42.51 -6.24 10.85
N SER A 8 42.22 -4.95 11.05
CA SER A 8 41.45 -4.53 12.23
C SER A 8 40.45 -3.38 12.05
N SER A 9 40.33 -2.69 10.89
CA SER A 9 39.45 -1.51 10.82
C SER A 9 38.03 -1.71 10.27
N LEU A 10 37.57 -2.94 9.97
CA LEU A 10 36.26 -3.17 9.34
C LEU A 10 35.15 -3.73 10.24
N LYS A 11 35.31 -3.75 11.57
CA LYS A 11 34.30 -4.32 12.50
C LYS A 11 33.45 -3.34 13.31
N ASN A 12 33.50 -2.04 13.02
CA ASN A 12 32.67 -1.04 13.73
C ASN A 12 31.66 -0.31 12.83
N LYS A 13 30.97 -1.03 11.94
CA LYS A 13 29.62 -0.59 11.52
C LYS A 13 28.69 -0.78 12.73
N ARG A 14 28.75 0.20 13.65
CA ARG A 14 27.90 0.36 14.82
C ARG A 14 26.47 -0.03 14.42
N GLN A 15 26.02 -1.20 14.88
CA GLN A 15 24.61 -1.56 14.85
C GLN A 15 23.87 -0.36 15.43
N LYS A 16 23.12 0.37 14.60
CA LYS A 16 22.27 1.46 15.07
C LYS A 16 21.25 0.81 16.00
N LYS A 17 21.54 0.75 17.31
CA LYS A 17 20.58 0.30 18.33
C LYS A 17 19.33 1.12 18.08
N ARG A 18 18.26 0.48 17.60
CA ARG A 18 16.95 1.12 17.46
C ARG A 18 16.53 1.43 18.89
N ILE A 19 16.63 2.70 19.28
CA ILE A 19 16.10 3.14 20.57
C ILE A 19 14.58 2.98 20.46
N VAL A 20 14.04 2.04 21.23
CA VAL A 20 12.60 1.86 21.41
C VAL A 20 12.24 2.70 22.63
N TYR A 21 11.46 3.75 22.41
CA TYR A 21 10.92 4.56 23.51
C TYR A 21 9.74 3.78 24.10
N ILE A 22 10.03 2.97 25.11
CA ILE A 22 9.03 2.20 25.84
C ILE A 22 8.55 3.07 27.00
N ASP A 23 7.24 3.21 27.10
CA ASP A 23 6.57 3.82 28.23
C ASP A 23 6.17 2.69 29.19
N GLU A 24 6.70 2.69 30.41
CA GLU A 24 6.38 1.67 31.41
C GLU A 24 4.97 1.85 32.00
N ASN A 25 4.45 3.09 31.99
CA ASN A 25 3.16 3.44 32.55
C ASN A 25 2.01 3.31 31.53
N ALA A 26 2.35 3.13 30.24
CA ALA A 26 1.33 2.97 29.21
C ALA A 26 0.64 1.60 29.33
N PRO A 27 -0.71 1.55 29.17
CA PRO A 27 -1.43 0.30 28.99
C PRO A 27 -0.76 -0.57 27.92
N LYS A 28 -0.68 -1.89 28.18
CA LYS A 28 -0.08 -2.83 27.22
C LYS A 28 -1.07 -3.13 26.11
N ARG A 29 -0.60 -3.14 24.86
CA ARG A 29 -1.43 -3.49 23.71
C ARG A 29 -2.04 -4.88 23.88
N PRO A 30 -3.34 -5.04 23.59
CA PRO A 30 -4.03 -6.32 23.67
C PRO A 30 -3.47 -7.26 22.60
N ARG A 31 -3.69 -8.57 22.80
CA ARG A 31 -3.23 -9.58 21.85
C ARG A 31 -4.26 -9.73 20.73
N THR A 32 -3.79 -10.11 19.55
CA THR A 32 -4.68 -10.42 18.44
C THR A 32 -5.31 -11.80 18.62
N ALA A 33 -6.44 -12.05 17.95
CA ALA A 33 -7.12 -13.35 17.95
C ALA A 33 -6.17 -14.53 17.68
N TYR A 34 -5.30 -14.40 16.67
CA TYR A 34 -4.29 -15.41 16.36
C TYR A 34 -3.31 -15.65 17.51
N VAL A 35 -2.86 -14.59 18.20
CA VAL A 35 -1.94 -14.73 19.34
C VAL A 35 -2.64 -15.40 20.52
N HIS A 36 -3.94 -15.16 20.74
CA HIS A 36 -4.71 -15.91 21.72
C HIS A 36 -4.78 -17.40 21.38
N PHE A 37 -5.03 -17.74 20.12
CA PHE A 37 -5.02 -19.13 19.65
C PHE A 37 -3.66 -19.79 19.84
N VAL A 38 -2.57 -19.13 19.43
CA VAL A 38 -1.20 -19.63 19.63
C VAL A 38 -0.92 -19.86 21.12
N ASN A 39 -1.33 -18.95 22.00
CA ASN A 39 -1.11 -19.08 23.44
C ASN A 39 -1.95 -20.20 24.06
N ALA A 40 -3.20 -20.38 23.63
CA ALA A 40 -4.03 -21.51 24.06
C ALA A 40 -3.37 -22.84 23.65
N ARG A 41 -2.90 -22.93 22.40
CA ARG A 41 -2.22 -24.13 21.90
C ARG A 41 -0.88 -24.39 22.60
N ARG A 42 -0.13 -23.33 22.93
CA ARG A 42 1.08 -23.45 23.76
C ARG A 42 0.74 -24.02 25.14
N LYS A 43 -0.33 -23.51 25.77
CA LYS A 43 -0.75 -23.96 27.09
C LYS A 43 -1.14 -25.44 27.08
N GLU A 44 -1.95 -25.87 26.11
CA GLU A 44 -2.31 -27.28 25.92
C GLU A 44 -1.08 -28.20 25.76
N LEU A 45 -0.06 -27.74 25.01
CA LEU A 45 1.18 -28.50 24.81
C LEU A 45 2.07 -28.55 26.05
N VAL A 46 2.05 -27.50 26.87
CA VAL A 46 2.70 -27.50 28.18
C VAL A 46 1.99 -28.46 29.12
N ASP A 47 0.66 -28.37 29.22
CA ASP A 47 -0.14 -29.17 30.14
C ASP A 47 -0.11 -30.67 29.78
N SER A 48 0.06 -31.01 28.49
CA SER A 48 0.24 -32.39 28.01
C SER A 48 1.69 -32.90 28.06
N GLY A 49 2.63 -32.13 28.62
CA GLY A 49 4.04 -32.51 28.74
C GLY A 49 4.83 -32.51 27.43
N SER A 50 4.23 -32.05 26.32
CA SER A 50 4.82 -32.01 24.98
C SER A 50 5.73 -30.80 24.75
N HIS A 51 6.57 -30.45 25.73
CA HIS A 51 7.46 -29.29 25.69
C HIS A 51 8.47 -29.32 24.54
N GLU A 52 8.81 -30.52 24.04
CA GLU A 52 9.73 -30.67 22.91
C GLU A 52 9.17 -30.04 21.63
N VAL A 53 7.85 -30.13 21.41
CA VAL A 53 7.19 -29.53 20.24
C VAL A 53 7.31 -28.01 20.24
N LEU A 54 7.34 -27.37 21.42
CA LEU A 54 7.48 -25.91 21.55
C LEU A 54 8.88 -25.41 21.15
N ARG A 55 9.90 -26.26 21.29
CA ARG A 55 11.30 -25.93 20.93
C ARG A 55 11.57 -26.06 19.44
N GLN A 56 10.73 -26.79 18.72
CA GLN A 56 10.89 -26.99 17.28
C GLN A 56 10.71 -25.66 16.53
N ARG A 57 11.63 -25.39 15.59
CA ARG A 57 11.53 -24.20 14.72
C ARG A 57 10.25 -24.20 13.86
N SER A 58 9.72 -25.38 13.54
CA SER A 58 8.50 -25.58 12.76
C SER A 58 7.22 -25.23 13.50
N PHE A 59 7.23 -25.18 14.84
CA PHE A 59 6.05 -25.00 15.67
C PHE A 59 5.12 -23.86 15.24
N LEU A 60 5.68 -22.66 15.02
CA LEU A 60 4.91 -21.50 14.59
C LEU A 60 4.34 -21.64 13.17
N ALA A 61 5.06 -22.35 12.29
CA ALA A 61 4.59 -22.62 10.94
C ALA A 61 3.40 -23.58 10.95
N ASP A 62 3.45 -24.61 11.80
CA ASP A 62 2.37 -25.60 11.91
C ASP A 62 1.12 -25.02 12.57
N ILE A 63 1.27 -24.19 13.62
CA ILE A 63 0.15 -23.43 14.18
C ILE A 63 -0.46 -22.48 13.15
N GLY A 64 0.37 -21.84 12.32
CA GLY A 64 -0.11 -21.00 11.22
C GLY A 64 -1.00 -21.77 10.23
N LYS A 65 -0.68 -23.03 9.93
CA LYS A 65 -1.52 -23.91 9.10
C LYS A 65 -2.83 -24.28 9.82
N GLN A 66 -2.75 -24.64 11.10
CA GLN A 66 -3.92 -24.97 11.91
C GLN A 66 -4.90 -23.79 11.99
N TRP A 67 -4.40 -22.56 12.19
CA TRP A 67 -5.24 -21.37 12.20
C TRP A 67 -5.95 -21.14 10.86
N LYS A 68 -5.31 -21.41 9.73
CA LYS A 68 -5.94 -21.25 8.40
C LYS A 68 -7.11 -22.21 8.22
N ILE A 69 -6.95 -23.46 8.65
CA ILE A 69 -7.94 -24.54 8.49
C ILE A 69 -9.03 -24.49 9.58
N LEU A 70 -8.80 -23.77 10.68
CA LEU A 70 -9.72 -23.69 11.80
C LEU A 70 -11.12 -23.21 11.36
N PRO A 71 -12.22 -23.85 11.81
CA PRO A 71 -13.58 -23.41 11.50
C PRO A 71 -13.84 -21.98 11.97
N ASP A 72 -14.70 -21.27 11.24
CA ASP A 72 -14.98 -19.87 11.51
C ASP A 72 -15.65 -19.66 12.88
N ASP A 73 -16.43 -20.63 13.37
CA ASP A 73 -17.01 -20.58 14.72
C ASP A 73 -15.95 -20.57 15.83
N GLN A 74 -14.91 -21.39 15.67
CA GLN A 74 -13.81 -21.44 16.63
C GLN A 74 -12.91 -20.21 16.49
N LYS A 75 -12.69 -19.70 15.27
CA LYS A 75 -12.00 -18.43 15.07
C LYS A 75 -12.76 -17.28 15.72
N LYS A 76 -14.10 -17.25 15.59
CA LYS A 76 -14.96 -16.21 16.14
C LYS A 76 -14.78 -16.06 17.64
N PHE A 77 -14.68 -17.17 18.39
CA PHE A 77 -14.37 -17.12 19.82
C PHE A 77 -13.10 -16.33 20.14
N TYR A 78 -12.02 -16.53 19.37
CA TYR A 78 -10.77 -15.78 19.56
C TYR A 78 -10.87 -14.32 19.09
N PHE A 79 -11.66 -14.05 18.05
CA PHE A 79 -11.95 -12.68 17.62
C PHE A 79 -12.75 -11.91 18.66
N ASP A 80 -13.80 -12.51 19.22
CA ASP A 80 -14.63 -11.88 20.26
C ASP A 80 -13.81 -11.59 21.52
N LYS A 81 -12.95 -12.54 21.93
CA LYS A 81 -12.01 -12.32 23.04
C LYS A 81 -11.04 -11.17 22.78
N SER A 82 -10.45 -11.13 21.59
CA SER A 82 -9.52 -10.07 21.19
C SER A 82 -10.23 -8.72 21.10
N ALA A 83 -11.46 -8.68 20.58
CA ALA A 83 -12.27 -7.47 20.47
C ALA A 83 -12.61 -6.88 21.85
N LYS A 84 -12.96 -7.74 22.82
CA LYS A 84 -13.20 -7.30 24.20
C LYS A 84 -11.96 -6.68 24.83
N GLU A 85 -10.81 -7.38 24.76
CA GLU A 85 -9.55 -6.85 25.28
C GLU A 85 -9.10 -5.57 24.56
N HIS A 86 -9.42 -5.44 23.27
CA HIS A 86 -9.22 -4.20 22.51
C HIS A 86 -10.05 -3.04 23.02
N ALA A 87 -11.34 -3.25 23.28
CA ALA A 87 -12.22 -2.23 23.83
C ALA A 87 -11.77 -1.78 25.23
N ASP A 88 -11.34 -2.72 26.08
CA ASP A 88 -10.85 -2.41 27.42
C ASP A 88 -9.52 -1.61 27.36
N TYR A 89 -8.62 -1.99 26.45
CA TYR A 89 -7.38 -1.25 26.20
C TYR A 89 -7.64 0.17 25.68
N GLU A 90 -8.62 0.35 24.80
CA GLU A 90 -8.95 1.66 24.25
C GLU A 90 -9.41 2.62 25.35
N LYS A 91 -10.29 2.15 26.24
CA LYS A 91 -10.71 2.91 27.44
C LYS A 91 -9.52 3.23 28.35
N ALA A 92 -8.69 2.24 28.68
CA ALA A 92 -7.51 2.46 29.51
C ALA A 92 -6.52 3.44 28.88
N MET A 93 -6.37 3.42 27.55
CA MET A 93 -5.53 4.37 26.81
C MET A 93 -6.11 5.78 26.78
N GLU A 94 -7.42 5.93 26.69
CA GLU A 94 -8.08 7.24 26.77
C GLU A 94 -7.89 7.88 28.15
N GLU A 95 -8.02 7.09 29.22
CA GLU A 95 -7.70 7.54 30.57
C GLU A 95 -6.22 7.87 30.71
N TYR A 96 -5.33 7.00 30.21
CA TYR A 96 -3.89 7.22 30.25
C TYR A 96 -3.47 8.51 29.57
N LYS A 97 -4.03 8.82 28.39
CA LYS A 97 -3.73 10.06 27.64
C LYS A 97 -4.05 11.33 28.41
N LYS A 98 -4.97 11.28 29.39
CA LYS A 98 -5.33 12.44 30.23
C LYS A 98 -4.39 12.60 31.43
N THR A 99 -3.57 11.60 31.74
CA THR A 99 -2.66 11.64 32.89
C THR A 99 -1.44 12.51 32.64
N GLU A 100 -0.88 13.07 33.71
CA GLU A 100 0.39 13.82 33.65
C GLU A 100 1.56 12.92 33.22
N ALA A 101 1.52 11.63 33.57
CA ALA A 101 2.52 10.65 33.17
C ALA A 101 2.66 10.55 31.63
N TYR A 102 1.54 10.58 30.90
CA TYR A 102 1.54 10.60 29.43
C TYR A 102 2.18 11.87 28.88
N ASN A 103 1.87 13.04 29.45
CA ASN A 103 2.45 14.31 29.03
C ASN A 103 3.97 14.33 29.26
N GLN A 104 4.43 13.88 30.43
CA GLN A 104 5.85 13.76 30.74
C GLN A 104 6.57 12.77 29.80
N PHE A 105 5.93 11.66 29.45
CA PHE A 105 6.45 10.72 28.45
C PHE A 105 6.57 11.35 27.06
N GLN A 106 5.56 12.10 26.59
CA GLN A 106 5.61 12.79 25.29
C GLN A 106 6.75 13.82 25.24
N VAL A 107 6.88 14.66 26.28
CA VAL A 107 7.97 15.64 26.36
C VAL A 107 9.33 14.95 26.34
N ARG A 108 9.50 13.87 27.13
CA ARG A 108 10.74 13.08 27.15
C ARG A 108 11.05 12.47 25.78
N LYS A 109 10.05 11.89 25.13
CA LYS A 109 10.16 11.29 23.79
C LYS A 109 10.54 12.32 22.74
N GLU A 110 9.91 13.49 22.74
CA GLU A 110 10.25 14.60 21.84
C GLU A 110 11.66 15.12 22.09
N GLY A 111 12.07 15.26 23.35
CA GLY A 111 13.42 15.66 23.74
C GLY A 111 14.47 14.69 23.19
N LEU A 112 14.29 13.38 23.39
CA LEU A 112 15.20 12.38 22.84
C LEU A 112 15.20 12.36 21.30
N MET A 113 14.06 12.56 20.65
CA MET A 113 13.97 12.65 19.19
C MET A 113 14.71 13.88 18.65
N LYS A 114 14.56 15.05 19.27
CA LYS A 114 15.30 16.27 18.93
C LYS A 114 16.80 16.09 19.11
N GLN A 115 17.23 15.52 20.26
CA GLN A 115 18.64 15.24 20.52
C GLN A 115 19.25 14.31 19.45
N ARG A 116 18.51 13.27 19.07
CA ARG A 116 18.94 12.34 18.01
C ARG A 116 19.01 13.01 16.64
N MET A 117 18.05 13.87 16.31
CA MET A 117 18.05 14.61 15.05
C MET A 117 19.27 15.53 14.97
N LEU A 118 19.60 16.20 16.07
CA LEU A 118 20.82 17.02 16.19
C LEU A 118 22.09 16.17 16.06
N GLU A 119 22.15 15.00 16.71
CA GLU A 119 23.27 14.07 16.58
C GLU A 119 23.45 13.58 15.14
N LEU A 120 22.34 13.25 14.45
CA LEU A 120 22.37 12.82 13.05
C LEU A 120 22.85 13.94 12.13
N LYS A 121 22.40 15.18 12.38
CA LYS A 121 22.82 16.37 11.63
C LYS A 121 24.30 16.68 11.86
N ARG A 122 24.79 16.59 13.10
CA ARG A 122 26.20 16.75 13.43
C ARG A 122 27.07 15.69 12.76
N ARG A 123 26.67 14.41 12.83
CA ARG A 123 27.38 13.32 12.14
C ARG A 123 27.37 13.50 10.61
N LYS A 124 26.32 14.07 10.03
CA LYS A 124 26.27 14.38 8.59
C LYS A 124 27.21 15.53 8.23
N ASN A 125 27.33 16.54 9.10
CA ASN A 125 28.26 17.65 8.92
C ASN A 125 29.72 17.21 9.12
N ASP A 126 30.03 16.37 10.11
CA ASP A 126 31.40 15.83 10.31
C ASP A 126 31.84 14.98 9.10
N VAL A 127 30.93 14.16 8.54
CA VAL A 127 31.22 13.38 7.32
C VAL A 127 31.33 14.26 6.07
N LYS A 128 30.71 15.45 6.07
CA LYS A 128 30.88 16.43 4.99
C LYS A 128 32.19 17.20 5.12
N SER A 129 32.59 17.53 6.34
CA SER A 129 33.83 18.24 6.67
C SER A 129 35.08 17.45 6.26
N ASP A 130 35.05 16.11 6.34
CA ASP A 130 36.19 15.27 5.93
C ASP A 130 36.32 15.09 4.41
N ASP A 131 35.27 15.38 3.61
CA ASP A 131 35.28 15.24 2.14
C ASP A 131 35.28 16.61 1.40
N ASP A 132 34.99 17.72 2.10
CA ASP A 132 34.86 19.09 1.55
C ASP A 132 36.04 20.04 1.94
N GLU A 133 37.02 19.63 2.77
CA GLU A 133 38.22 20.45 3.09
C GLU A 133 39.32 20.46 1.99
N GLU A 134 39.01 19.99 0.78
CA GLU A 134 39.85 20.16 -0.42
C GLU A 134 39.16 20.96 -1.56
N ASP A 135 37.99 21.58 -1.32
CA ASP A 135 37.22 22.30 -2.38
C ASP A 135 37.18 23.82 -2.14
N LYS A 136 38.29 24.38 -1.63
CA LYS A 136 38.57 25.82 -1.59
C LYS A 136 39.78 26.23 -2.43
N ASN A 137 40.07 25.51 -3.50
CA ASN A 137 40.89 26.06 -4.57
C ASN A 137 39.98 26.46 -5.72
N GLU A 138 40.10 27.74 -6.10
CA GLU A 138 39.53 28.35 -7.29
C GLU A 138 39.51 27.37 -8.46
N ALA A 139 38.51 27.49 -9.33
CA ALA A 139 38.44 26.76 -10.58
C ALA A 139 39.69 27.02 -11.43
N ILE A 140 40.76 26.25 -11.21
CA ILE A 140 41.92 26.22 -12.07
C ILE A 140 41.42 25.63 -13.39
N VAL A 141 41.26 26.50 -14.38
CA VAL A 141 40.93 26.11 -15.75
C VAL A 141 42.01 25.13 -16.18
N ALA A 142 41.61 23.91 -16.60
CA ALA A 142 42.51 22.82 -16.92
C ALA A 142 43.58 23.15 -18.01
N GLY A 143 43.48 24.30 -18.66
CA GLY A 143 44.42 24.79 -19.66
C GLY A 143 45.77 25.25 -19.12
N ASP A 144 45.85 25.67 -17.85
CA ASP A 144 47.06 26.30 -17.31
C ASP A 144 47.86 25.40 -16.35
N ILE A 145 47.41 24.16 -16.12
CA ILE A 145 48.08 23.23 -15.20
C ILE A 145 49.18 22.45 -15.95
N PRO A 146 50.47 22.61 -15.60
CA PRO A 146 51.54 21.87 -16.25
C PRO A 146 51.36 20.36 -16.08
N ILE A 147 51.48 19.62 -17.18
CA ILE A 147 51.32 18.16 -17.21
C ILE A 147 52.33 17.52 -16.25
N PHE A 148 51.88 16.55 -15.46
CA PHE A 148 52.65 15.87 -14.39
C PHE A 148 53.06 16.72 -13.19
N SER A 149 52.55 17.95 -13.05
CA SER A 149 52.65 18.69 -11.79
C SER A 149 51.86 18.01 -10.67
N LYS A 150 52.18 18.36 -9.41
CA LYS A 150 51.41 17.90 -8.24
C LYS A 150 49.94 18.32 -8.34
N GLU A 151 49.69 19.51 -8.87
CA GLU A 151 48.35 20.06 -9.12
C GLU A 151 47.62 19.27 -10.21
N PHE A 152 48.30 18.91 -11.31
CA PHE A 152 47.73 18.07 -12.37
C PHE A 152 47.32 16.69 -11.85
N LEU A 153 48.19 16.05 -11.06
CA LEU A 153 47.92 14.73 -10.48
C LEU A 153 46.74 14.78 -9.49
N ALA A 154 46.66 15.82 -8.67
CA ALA A 154 45.54 16.02 -7.74
C ALA A 154 44.22 16.28 -8.49
N TYR A 155 44.23 17.17 -9.49
CA TYR A 155 43.09 17.46 -10.34
C TYR A 155 42.60 16.20 -11.06
N ASN A 156 43.51 15.45 -11.70
CA ASN A 156 43.15 14.22 -12.42
C ASN A 156 42.55 13.17 -11.47
N LYS A 157 43.15 12.95 -10.30
CA LYS A 157 42.61 12.04 -9.27
C LYS A 157 41.21 12.44 -8.79
N SER A 158 40.96 13.75 -8.64
CA SER A 158 39.62 14.28 -8.30
C SER A 158 38.62 14.03 -9.43
N GLN A 159 39.00 14.28 -10.69
CA GLN A 159 38.16 14.02 -11.86
C GLN A 159 37.87 12.52 -12.04
N GLU A 160 38.86 11.64 -11.87
CA GLU A 160 38.67 10.19 -11.88
C GLU A 160 37.70 9.74 -10.79
N SER A 161 37.79 10.34 -9.60
CA SER A 161 36.88 10.07 -8.48
C SER A 161 35.45 10.51 -8.79
N LYS A 162 35.27 11.70 -9.38
CA LYS A 162 33.96 12.19 -9.86
C LYS A 162 33.39 11.26 -10.93
N CYS A 163 34.18 10.89 -11.93
CA CYS A 163 33.80 9.92 -12.97
C CYS A 163 33.39 8.56 -12.38
N LYS A 164 34.12 8.06 -11.38
CA LYS A 164 33.79 6.80 -10.69
C LYS A 164 32.48 6.90 -9.92
N LYS A 165 32.23 8.03 -9.24
CA LYS A 165 30.95 8.29 -8.56
C LYS A 165 29.79 8.32 -9.56
N LEU A 166 29.95 9.01 -10.70
CA LEU A 166 28.95 9.08 -11.77
C LEU A 166 28.65 7.70 -12.38
N ARG A 167 29.68 6.90 -12.69
CA ARG A 167 29.50 5.55 -13.24
C ARG A 167 28.70 4.65 -12.30
N LYS A 168 28.95 4.72 -10.99
CA LYS A 168 28.16 3.99 -9.99
C LYS A 168 26.70 4.42 -9.96
N MET A 169 26.44 5.72 -10.02
CA MET A 169 25.08 6.25 -10.02
C MET A 169 24.32 5.84 -11.29
N VAL A 170 24.97 5.90 -12.46
CA VAL A 170 24.38 5.43 -13.72
C VAL A 170 24.04 3.96 -13.66
N SER A 171 24.92 3.11 -13.12
CA SER A 171 24.63 1.67 -12.95
C SER A 171 23.41 1.43 -12.05
N ALA A 172 23.33 2.13 -10.91
CA ALA A 172 22.19 1.99 -10.00
C ALA A 172 20.87 2.44 -10.61
N LEU A 173 20.87 3.58 -11.32
CA LEU A 173 19.67 4.07 -12.02
C LEU A 173 19.25 3.15 -13.16
N GLN A 174 20.21 2.52 -13.85
CA GLN A 174 19.93 1.55 -14.90
C GLN A 174 19.28 0.29 -14.33
N GLU A 175 19.78 -0.24 -13.20
CA GLU A 175 19.16 -1.36 -12.48
C GLU A 175 17.72 -1.05 -12.05
N GLU A 176 17.47 0.13 -11.49
CA GLU A 176 16.12 0.57 -11.09
C GLU A 176 15.18 0.68 -12.30
N LYS A 177 15.65 1.25 -13.41
CA LYS A 177 14.89 1.36 -14.65
C LYS A 177 14.49 -0.01 -15.19
N ASP A 178 15.39 -1.00 -15.12
CA ASP A 178 15.12 -2.34 -15.63
C ASP A 178 14.12 -3.11 -14.73
N LEU A 179 14.18 -2.90 -13.40
CA LEU A 179 13.17 -3.41 -12.47
C LEU A 179 11.78 -2.80 -12.75
N LEU A 180 11.69 -1.49 -12.92
CA LEU A 180 10.42 -0.80 -13.21
C LEU A 180 9.82 -1.28 -14.53
N LYS A 181 10.64 -1.46 -15.58
CA LYS A 181 10.17 -2.04 -16.85
C LYS A 181 9.58 -3.43 -16.67
N ALA A 182 10.23 -4.29 -15.88
CA ALA A 182 9.72 -5.63 -15.61
C ALA A 182 8.37 -5.61 -14.88
N ASP A 183 8.20 -4.69 -13.92
CA ASP A 183 6.93 -4.57 -13.19
C ASP A 183 5.81 -4.00 -14.07
N ILE A 184 6.10 -3.01 -14.92
CA ILE A 184 5.16 -2.51 -15.92
C ILE A 184 4.69 -3.63 -16.85
N ALA A 185 5.61 -4.49 -17.31
CA ALA A 185 5.27 -5.63 -18.16
C ALA A 185 4.33 -6.60 -17.45
N LYS A 186 4.63 -6.98 -16.20
CA LYS A 186 3.76 -7.86 -15.38
C LYS A 186 2.38 -7.26 -15.14
N LEU A 187 2.30 -5.96 -14.83
CA LEU A 187 1.03 -5.27 -14.62
C LEU A 187 0.21 -5.23 -15.91
N SER A 188 0.85 -4.96 -17.04
CA SER A 188 0.20 -4.95 -18.35
C SER A 188 -0.37 -6.33 -18.70
N GLU A 189 0.35 -7.41 -18.40
CA GLU A 189 -0.12 -8.78 -18.58
C GLU A 189 -1.32 -9.10 -17.69
N ARG A 190 -1.25 -8.76 -16.40
CA ARG A 190 -2.38 -8.92 -15.46
C ARG A 190 -3.61 -8.13 -15.90
N MET A 191 -3.42 -6.91 -16.39
CA MET A 191 -4.52 -6.08 -16.89
C MET A 191 -5.19 -6.72 -18.10
N LYS A 192 -4.41 -7.31 -19.02
CA LYS A 192 -4.96 -8.07 -20.17
C LYS A 192 -5.76 -9.28 -19.71
N LEU A 193 -5.27 -10.02 -18.71
CA LEU A 193 -6.01 -11.16 -18.14
C LEU A 193 -7.32 -10.72 -17.50
N ILE A 194 -7.32 -9.65 -16.70
CA ILE A 194 -8.54 -9.10 -16.07
C ILE A 194 -9.56 -8.66 -17.12
N ASN A 195 -9.12 -7.92 -18.14
CA ASN A 195 -9.99 -7.50 -19.23
C ASN A 195 -10.49 -8.69 -20.07
N GLY A 196 -9.65 -9.71 -20.26
CA GLY A 196 -10.00 -10.97 -20.93
C GLY A 196 -10.90 -11.90 -20.11
N GLN A 197 -10.99 -11.71 -18.79
CA GLN A 197 -11.84 -12.49 -17.87
C GLN A 197 -13.23 -11.84 -17.65
N GLN A 198 -13.45 -10.63 -18.19
CA GLN A 198 -14.73 -9.91 -18.15
C GLN A 198 -15.63 -10.01 -19.42
N PRO A 199 -15.52 -10.99 -20.35
CA PRO A 199 -16.41 -11.03 -21.50
C PRO A 199 -17.82 -11.41 -21.07
N GLY A 200 -18.01 -12.27 -20.07
CA GLY A 200 -19.34 -12.78 -19.68
C GLY A 200 -20.31 -11.71 -19.21
N ALA A 201 -19.93 -10.88 -18.23
CA ALA A 201 -20.80 -9.86 -17.64
C ALA A 201 -21.07 -8.68 -18.60
N VAL A 202 -20.05 -8.20 -19.31
CA VAL A 202 -20.20 -7.10 -20.29
C VAL A 202 -21.01 -7.56 -21.50
N HIS A 203 -20.76 -8.77 -22.01
CA HIS A 203 -21.50 -9.32 -23.14
C HIS A 203 -22.96 -9.64 -22.78
N TRP A 204 -23.22 -10.20 -21.60
CA TRP A 204 -24.58 -10.44 -21.12
C TRP A 204 -25.35 -9.14 -20.93
N SER A 205 -24.74 -8.13 -20.29
CA SER A 205 -25.35 -6.79 -20.15
C SER A 205 -25.61 -6.13 -21.50
N THR A 206 -24.71 -6.30 -22.47
CA THR A 206 -24.89 -5.75 -23.83
C THR A 206 -26.02 -6.47 -24.57
N LYS A 207 -26.06 -7.80 -24.52
CA LYS A 207 -27.14 -8.60 -25.13
C LYS A 207 -28.50 -8.29 -24.54
N ILE A 208 -28.55 -8.14 -23.21
CA ILE A 208 -29.76 -7.73 -22.51
C ILE A 208 -30.18 -6.34 -22.96
N LYS A 209 -29.28 -5.35 -22.92
CA LYS A 209 -29.59 -3.99 -23.38
C LYS A 209 -30.15 -4.01 -24.81
N GLN A 210 -29.52 -4.74 -25.72
CA GLN A 210 -30.00 -4.89 -27.11
C GLN A 210 -31.39 -5.53 -27.19
N ARG A 211 -31.66 -6.61 -26.45
CA ARG A 211 -32.98 -7.27 -26.42
C ARG A 211 -34.06 -6.31 -25.93
N TRP A 212 -33.83 -5.63 -24.81
CA TRP A 212 -34.80 -4.68 -24.25
C TRP A 212 -35.00 -3.47 -25.15
N THR A 213 -33.93 -2.93 -25.76
CA THR A 213 -34.03 -1.84 -26.73
C THR A 213 -34.91 -2.23 -27.92
N LYS A 214 -34.70 -3.40 -28.51
CA LYS A 214 -35.52 -3.88 -29.62
C LYS A 214 -36.99 -4.03 -29.22
N LEU A 215 -37.22 -4.70 -28.09
CA LEU A 215 -38.57 -4.95 -27.57
C LEU A 215 -39.32 -3.65 -27.29
N LEU A 216 -38.65 -2.64 -26.73
CA LEU A 216 -39.25 -1.32 -26.49
C LEU A 216 -39.53 -0.55 -27.78
N ILE A 217 -38.64 -0.61 -28.76
CA ILE A 217 -38.86 0.03 -30.08
C ILE A 217 -40.06 -0.61 -30.78
N ASP A 218 -40.13 -1.95 -30.80
CA ASP A 218 -41.21 -2.68 -31.46
C ASP A 218 -42.56 -2.41 -30.76
N ALA A 219 -42.58 -2.43 -29.42
CA ALA A 219 -43.79 -2.14 -28.64
C ALA A 219 -44.31 -0.71 -28.82
N LEU A 220 -43.41 0.26 -28.88
CA LEU A 220 -43.75 1.69 -28.91
C LEU A 220 -43.65 2.31 -30.30
N ALA A 221 -43.52 1.49 -31.35
CA ALA A 221 -43.30 1.94 -32.72
C ALA A 221 -44.35 2.96 -33.22
N TYR A 222 -45.58 2.86 -32.71
CA TYR A 222 -46.71 3.71 -33.10
C TYR A 222 -47.10 4.75 -32.04
N VAL A 223 -46.30 4.91 -30.98
CA VAL A 223 -46.59 5.85 -29.91
C VAL A 223 -45.60 7.00 -29.96
N SER A 224 -46.08 8.18 -30.34
CA SER A 224 -45.27 9.39 -30.29
C SER A 224 -45.30 10.00 -28.89
N VAL A 225 -44.16 10.52 -28.46
CA VAL A 225 -44.03 11.37 -27.26
C VAL A 225 -43.40 12.66 -27.74
N ASP A 226 -44.10 13.78 -27.57
CA ASP A 226 -43.71 15.10 -28.10
C ASP A 226 -43.39 15.10 -29.62
N GLY A 227 -44.14 14.29 -30.40
CA GLY A 227 -43.99 14.20 -31.85
C GLY A 227 -42.83 13.34 -32.36
N GLU A 228 -42.04 12.73 -31.46
CA GLU A 228 -40.96 11.81 -31.81
C GLU A 228 -41.36 10.35 -31.55
N TYR A 229 -40.90 9.44 -32.43
CA TYR A 229 -41.07 7.99 -32.29
C TYR A 229 -39.75 7.33 -31.80
N PRO A 230 -39.84 6.21 -31.08
CA PRO A 230 -38.65 5.50 -30.60
C PRO A 230 -37.90 4.81 -31.73
N THR A 231 -36.59 4.97 -31.75
CA THR A 231 -35.63 4.40 -32.71
C THR A 231 -34.37 3.93 -31.98
N ALA A 232 -33.56 3.10 -32.64
CA ALA A 232 -32.33 2.56 -32.05
C ALA A 232 -31.33 3.64 -31.59
N GLN A 233 -31.38 4.83 -32.19
CA GLN A 233 -30.46 5.93 -31.87
C GLN A 233 -31.01 6.88 -30.79
N ASN A 234 -32.34 7.03 -30.67
CA ASN A 234 -32.96 7.98 -29.74
C ASN A 234 -33.67 7.31 -28.54
N ILE A 235 -33.72 5.98 -28.45
CA ILE A 235 -34.48 5.25 -27.41
C ILE A 235 -34.13 5.69 -25.98
N ASP A 236 -32.85 5.90 -25.68
CA ASP A 236 -32.40 6.32 -24.34
C ASP A 236 -32.91 7.74 -24.00
N THR A 237 -33.02 8.62 -25.00
CA THR A 237 -33.56 9.98 -24.86
C THR A 237 -35.09 9.96 -24.80
N TYR A 238 -35.74 9.15 -25.64
CA TYR A 238 -37.18 8.93 -25.66
C TYR A 238 -37.69 8.42 -24.30
N MET A 239 -37.00 7.42 -23.70
CA MET A 239 -37.36 6.90 -22.38
C MET A 239 -37.16 7.92 -21.24
N LYS A 240 -36.20 8.85 -21.37
CA LYS A 240 -36.04 9.97 -20.43
C LYS A 240 -37.20 10.96 -20.52
N LYS A 241 -37.61 11.32 -21.75
CA LYS A 241 -38.80 12.17 -21.98
C LYS A 241 -40.06 11.51 -21.42
N LEU A 242 -40.23 10.21 -21.65
CA LEU A 242 -41.34 9.44 -21.10
C LEU A 242 -41.35 9.47 -19.55
N LYS A 243 -40.19 9.26 -18.92
CA LYS A 243 -40.05 9.33 -17.46
C LYS A 243 -40.42 10.72 -16.92
N GLN A 244 -40.04 11.77 -17.63
CA GLN A 244 -40.41 13.15 -17.28
C GLN A 244 -41.92 13.39 -17.45
N LEU A 245 -42.51 12.91 -18.56
CA LEU A 245 -43.94 13.02 -18.83
C LEU A 245 -44.78 12.31 -17.75
N VAL A 246 -44.33 11.17 -17.24
CA VAL A 246 -44.96 10.46 -16.11
C VAL A 246 -44.98 11.32 -14.83
N ALA A 247 -43.95 12.12 -14.59
CA ALA A 247 -43.85 12.97 -13.41
C ALA A 247 -44.67 14.26 -13.54
N GLU A 248 -44.74 14.83 -14.75
CA GLU A 248 -45.36 16.15 -14.99
C GLU A 248 -46.85 16.05 -15.35
N ASN A 249 -47.24 15.09 -16.19
CA ASN A 249 -48.61 14.97 -16.71
C ASN A 249 -49.10 13.51 -16.72
N PRO A 250 -49.46 12.94 -15.56
CA PRO A 250 -49.80 11.52 -15.40
C PRO A 250 -51.02 11.04 -16.21
N SER A 251 -51.88 11.96 -16.65
CA SER A 251 -53.10 11.70 -17.43
C SER A 251 -52.97 12.07 -18.91
N SER A 252 -51.75 12.29 -19.40
CA SER A 252 -51.50 12.58 -20.82
C SER A 252 -52.04 11.45 -21.72
N LYS A 253 -52.63 11.83 -22.87
CA LYS A 253 -53.09 10.90 -23.90
C LYS A 253 -51.95 9.99 -24.39
N ASP A 254 -50.75 10.55 -24.48
CA ASP A 254 -49.54 9.84 -24.91
C ASP A 254 -49.15 8.76 -23.88
N LEU A 255 -49.25 9.05 -22.58
CA LEU A 255 -49.00 8.05 -21.52
C LEU A 255 -50.03 6.93 -21.50
N ILE A 256 -51.29 7.24 -21.82
CA ILE A 256 -52.35 6.22 -21.93
C ILE A 256 -52.04 5.29 -23.11
N ALA A 257 -51.64 5.85 -24.26
CA ALA A 257 -51.21 5.08 -25.42
C ALA A 257 -49.97 4.22 -25.13
N VAL A 258 -48.98 4.76 -24.41
CA VAL A 258 -47.80 4.00 -23.95
C VAL A 258 -48.19 2.85 -23.04
N ARG A 259 -49.10 3.08 -22.08
CA ARG A 259 -49.57 2.02 -21.17
C ARG A 259 -50.30 0.90 -21.90
N MET A 260 -51.14 1.25 -22.88
CA MET A 260 -51.81 0.27 -23.73
C MET A 260 -50.80 -0.54 -24.53
N ALA A 261 -49.88 0.13 -25.22
CA ALA A 261 -48.84 -0.51 -26.03
C ALA A 261 -47.95 -1.45 -25.20
N LEU A 262 -47.56 -1.07 -23.98
CA LEU A 262 -46.76 -1.93 -23.09
C LEU A 262 -47.58 -3.06 -22.44
N SER A 263 -48.90 -2.96 -22.37
CA SER A 263 -49.75 -4.01 -21.77
C SER A 263 -49.83 -5.28 -22.62
N GLU A 264 -49.55 -5.17 -23.92
CA GLU A 264 -49.56 -6.28 -24.88
C GLU A 264 -48.21 -6.99 -24.97
N VAL A 265 -47.19 -6.50 -24.24
CA VAL A 265 -45.80 -6.95 -24.39
C VAL A 265 -45.44 -7.91 -23.27
N ASN A 266 -44.85 -9.05 -23.65
CA ASN A 266 -44.33 -9.99 -22.68
C ASN A 266 -42.87 -9.67 -22.31
N PHE A 267 -42.65 -9.33 -21.03
CA PHE A 267 -41.35 -8.94 -20.48
C PHE A 267 -40.58 -10.08 -19.78
N THR A 268 -41.09 -11.32 -19.83
CA THR A 268 -40.37 -12.53 -19.37
C THR A 268 -39.33 -13.00 -20.39
#